data_AF-A0AAV5KTI0-F1
#
_entry.id   AF-A0AAV5KTI0-F1
#
_cell.length_a   1.000
_cell.length_b   1.000
_cell.length_c   1.000
_cell.angle_alpha   90.00
_cell.angle_beta   90.00
_cell.angle_gamma   90.00
#
_symmetry.space_group_name_H-M   'P 1'
#
loop_
_entity.id
_entity.type
_entity.pdbx_description
1 polymer ?
#
loop_
_entity_poly.entity_id
_entity_poly.type
_entity_poly.pdbx_seq_one_letter_code
_entity_poly.pdbx_strand_id
1 'polypeptide(L)'
;MRISTVLSISNVEAGFLLRYYNWSVSKVHDEWFADEEKVRKAVGLLEKPVVKFPDGREMTCGICFESYPCDRLRTAACGHPFCDSCWAGYISTAINGGPGCLILRCPDPSCSASVGQDMIHVLASDEDRKNYSRYFIRSYVEDNRKNSSNSGSWFNMLLPDYCHHMIGSSRGE
;
A
#
# COMPACT_ATOMS: atom_id res chain seq x y z
N MET A 1 -7.52 -16.54 -13.05
CA MET A 1 -7.46 -17.14 -11.70
C MET A 1 -6.80 -16.13 -10.77
N ARG A 2 -7.37 -15.83 -9.60
CA ARG A 2 -6.95 -14.74 -8.69
C ARG A 2 -5.67 -15.09 -7.90
N ILE A 3 -4.65 -14.22 -7.89
CA ILE A 3 -3.39 -14.48 -7.14
C ILE A 3 -3.65 -14.73 -5.65
N SER A 4 -4.56 -13.97 -5.04
CA SER A 4 -4.95 -14.16 -3.64
C SER A 4 -5.50 -15.56 -3.37
N THR A 5 -6.22 -16.16 -4.32
CA THR A 5 -6.71 -17.54 -4.22
C THR A 5 -5.60 -18.56 -4.44
N VAL A 6 -4.71 -18.35 -5.42
CA VAL A 6 -3.62 -19.29 -5.73
C VAL A 6 -2.61 -19.37 -4.58
N LEU A 7 -2.24 -18.22 -4.02
CA LEU A 7 -1.26 -18.14 -2.95
C LEU A 7 -1.87 -18.27 -1.55
N SER A 8 -3.21 -18.36 -1.44
CA SER A 8 -3.94 -18.38 -0.17
C SER A 8 -3.60 -17.19 0.76
N ILE A 9 -3.55 -15.99 0.19
CA ILE A 9 -3.24 -14.72 0.89
C ILE A 9 -4.39 -13.72 0.76
N SER A 10 -4.38 -12.68 1.60
CA SER A 10 -5.35 -11.59 1.49
C SER A 10 -5.17 -10.77 0.20
N ASN A 11 -6.24 -10.06 -0.23
CA ASN A 11 -6.14 -9.16 -1.39
C ASN A 11 -5.17 -8.00 -1.15
N VAL A 12 -4.98 -7.58 0.10
CA VAL A 12 -4.03 -6.55 0.49
C VAL A 12 -2.59 -7.05 0.27
N GLU A 13 -2.28 -8.25 0.74
CA GLU A 13 -0.98 -8.91 0.50
C GLU A 13 -0.71 -9.14 -0.98
N ALA A 14 -1.71 -9.62 -1.73
CA ALA A 14 -1.59 -9.79 -3.18
C ALA A 14 -1.31 -8.45 -3.88
N GLY A 15 -1.94 -7.36 -3.43
CA GLY A 15 -1.70 -6.01 -3.94
C GLY A 15 -0.28 -5.50 -3.64
N PHE A 16 0.31 -5.87 -2.51
CA PHE A 16 1.72 -5.56 -2.23
C PHE A 16 2.67 -6.35 -3.13
N LEU A 17 2.44 -7.67 -3.28
CA LEU A 17 3.26 -8.52 -4.15
C LEU A 17 3.24 -8.03 -5.59
N LEU A 18 2.05 -7.75 -6.13
CA LEU A 18 1.90 -7.27 -7.49
C LEU A 18 2.64 -5.95 -7.72
N ARG A 19 2.53 -4.99 -6.80
CA ARG A 19 3.27 -3.73 -6.92
C ARG A 19 4.78 -3.93 -6.83
N TYR A 20 5.24 -4.78 -5.92
CA TYR A 20 6.66 -5.07 -5.73
C TYR A 20 7.30 -5.74 -6.94
N TYR A 21 6.56 -6.65 -7.60
CA TYR A 21 7.00 -7.40 -8.77
C TYR A 21 6.50 -6.82 -10.10
N ASN A 22 6.19 -5.51 -10.15
CA ASN A 22 5.85 -4.83 -11.40
C ASN A 22 4.72 -5.53 -12.17
N TRP A 23 3.67 -5.90 -11.44
CA TRP A 23 2.46 -6.55 -11.94
C TRP A 23 2.70 -7.88 -12.68
N SER A 24 3.89 -8.48 -12.52
CA SER A 24 4.26 -9.73 -13.17
C SER A 24 3.80 -10.92 -12.33
N VAL A 25 2.64 -11.47 -12.70
CA VAL A 25 2.05 -12.65 -12.04
C VAL A 25 3.00 -13.84 -12.03
N SER A 26 3.67 -14.09 -13.16
CA SER A 26 4.64 -15.20 -13.27
C SER A 26 5.78 -15.03 -12.28
N LYS A 27 6.40 -13.84 -12.20
CA LYS A 27 7.48 -13.58 -11.22
C LYS A 27 7.00 -13.73 -9.78
N VAL A 28 5.79 -13.28 -9.47
CA VAL A 28 5.21 -13.48 -8.13
C VAL A 28 5.15 -14.98 -7.82
N HIS A 29 4.62 -15.80 -8.74
CA HIS A 29 4.55 -17.24 -8.54
C HIS A 29 5.93 -17.89 -8.43
N ASP A 30 6.84 -17.59 -9.37
CA ASP A 30 8.18 -18.16 -9.42
C ASP A 30 8.94 -17.90 -8.10
N GLU A 31 8.95 -16.65 -7.63
CA GLU A 31 9.65 -16.28 -6.39
C GLU A 31 8.92 -16.78 -5.14
N TRP A 32 7.57 -16.70 -5.11
CA TRP A 32 6.79 -17.16 -3.94
C TRP A 32 6.92 -18.67 -3.72
N PHE A 33 6.82 -19.47 -4.80
CA PHE A 33 6.96 -20.91 -4.70
C PHE A 33 8.41 -21.36 -4.51
N ALA A 34 9.39 -20.52 -4.84
CA ALA A 34 10.79 -20.78 -4.53
C ALA A 34 11.11 -20.55 -3.05
N ASP A 35 10.69 -19.41 -2.48
CA ASP A 35 10.97 -19.05 -1.08
C ASP A 35 9.96 -18.02 -0.57
N GLU A 36 8.85 -18.50 -0.01
CA GLU A 36 7.79 -17.66 0.52
C GLU A 36 8.29 -16.73 1.64
N GLU A 37 9.08 -17.23 2.59
CA GLU A 37 9.55 -16.46 3.75
C GLU A 37 10.39 -15.25 3.30
N LYS A 38 11.31 -15.48 2.35
CA LYS A 38 12.12 -14.42 1.76
C LYS A 38 11.25 -13.38 1.05
N VAL A 39 10.23 -13.81 0.30
CA VAL A 39 9.31 -12.90 -0.40
C VAL A 39 8.51 -12.07 0.60
N ARG A 40 7.94 -12.70 1.64
CA ARG A 40 7.20 -12.00 2.71
C ARG A 40 8.08 -10.94 3.38
N LYS A 41 9.31 -11.28 3.73
CA LYS A 41 10.28 -10.33 4.32
C LYS A 41 10.64 -9.19 3.37
N ALA A 42 10.90 -9.48 2.10
CA ALA A 42 11.26 -8.48 1.11
C ALA A 42 10.10 -7.50 0.86
N VAL A 43 8.89 -8.00 0.74
CA VAL A 43 7.67 -7.22 0.49
C VAL A 43 7.16 -6.55 1.77
N GLY A 44 7.61 -6.98 2.95
CA GLY A 44 7.19 -6.39 4.22
C GLY A 44 5.83 -6.90 4.70
N LEU A 45 5.49 -8.14 4.35
CA LEU A 45 4.31 -8.85 4.82
C LEU A 45 4.64 -9.48 6.18
N LEU A 46 4.10 -8.92 7.26
CA LEU A 46 4.29 -9.46 8.60
C LEU A 46 3.19 -10.48 8.91
N GLU A 47 3.58 -11.61 9.51
CA GLU A 47 2.66 -12.74 9.80
C GLU A 47 1.65 -12.46 10.92
N LYS A 48 1.85 -11.40 11.72
CA LYS A 48 1.00 -11.09 12.89
C LYS A 48 0.81 -9.58 13.04
N PRO A 49 -0.40 -9.09 13.37
CA PRO A 49 -0.57 -7.74 13.87
C PRO A 49 0.14 -7.66 15.22
N VAL A 50 1.22 -6.87 15.28
CA VAL A 50 2.12 -6.87 16.45
C VAL A 50 1.52 -6.16 17.66
N VAL A 51 0.46 -5.37 17.54
CA VAL A 51 0.04 -4.50 18.65
C VAL A 51 -1.46 -4.56 18.92
N LYS A 52 -1.80 -5.02 20.12
CA LYS A 52 -3.04 -4.64 20.81
C LYS A 52 -2.74 -3.35 21.55
N PHE A 53 -3.35 -2.25 21.13
CA PHE A 53 -3.29 -1.01 21.91
C PHE A 53 -3.98 -1.27 23.26
N PRO A 54 -3.34 -0.99 24.40
CA PRO A 54 -4.03 -1.03 25.68
C PRO A 54 -5.08 0.09 25.71
N ASP A 55 -6.33 -0.24 26.02
CA ASP A 55 -7.40 0.75 26.14
C ASP A 55 -7.05 1.81 27.19
N GLY A 56 -7.25 3.08 26.82
CA GLY A 56 -7.21 4.22 27.74
C GLY A 56 -5.83 4.73 28.16
N ARG A 57 -4.73 4.33 27.49
CA ARG A 57 -3.40 4.90 27.72
C ARG A 57 -2.99 5.85 26.60
N GLU A 58 -2.24 6.89 26.95
CA GLU A 58 -1.49 7.67 25.97
C GLU A 58 -0.25 6.88 25.54
N MET A 59 0.17 7.05 24.29
CA MET A 59 1.45 6.55 23.79
C MET A 59 2.21 7.65 23.07
N THR A 60 3.52 7.45 22.94
CA THR A 60 4.42 8.42 22.31
C THR A 60 4.54 8.15 20.81
N CYS A 61 4.43 9.21 20.00
CA CYS A 61 4.71 9.15 18.58
C CYS A 61 6.21 8.91 18.33
N GLY A 62 6.57 7.93 17.50
CA GLY A 62 7.97 7.60 17.20
C GLY A 62 8.75 8.62 16.36
N ILE A 63 8.12 9.71 15.91
CA ILE A 63 8.75 10.77 15.09
C ILE A 63 8.86 12.08 15.86
N CYS A 64 7.73 12.64 16.32
CA CYS A 64 7.74 13.92 17.03
C CYS A 64 7.97 13.77 18.55
N PHE A 65 7.94 12.56 19.09
CA PHE A 65 8.11 12.24 20.52
C PHE A 65 7.07 12.88 21.46
N GLU A 66 5.97 13.39 20.92
CA GLU A 66 4.83 13.87 21.71
C GLU A 66 3.90 12.71 22.12
N SER A 67 3.15 12.91 23.22
CA SER A 67 2.18 11.95 23.73
C SER A 67 0.80 12.18 23.15
N TYR A 68 0.16 11.11 22.71
CA TYR A 68 -1.15 11.13 22.10
C TYR A 68 -2.03 10.02 22.70
N PRO A 69 -3.35 10.26 22.82
CA PRO A 69 -4.32 9.18 22.97
C PRO A 69 -4.15 8.12 21.87
N CYS A 70 -4.34 6.83 22.20
CA CYS A 70 -4.18 5.73 21.24
C CYS A 70 -5.00 5.88 19.96
N ASP A 71 -6.18 6.51 20.02
CA ASP A 71 -7.07 6.73 18.87
C ASP A 71 -6.56 7.81 17.90
N ARG A 72 -5.58 8.62 18.32
CA ARG A 72 -4.87 9.62 17.49
C ARG A 72 -3.52 9.12 16.95
N LEU A 73 -3.21 7.86 17.19
CA LEU A 73 -2.02 7.19 16.67
C LEU A 73 -2.44 6.13 15.67
N ARG A 74 -1.63 5.99 14.62
CA ARG A 74 -1.82 4.97 13.59
C ARG A 74 -0.56 4.15 13.44
N THR A 75 -0.76 2.89 13.10
CA THR A 75 0.31 1.92 12.90
C THR A 75 0.13 1.22 11.56
N ALA A 76 1.22 0.90 10.88
CA ALA A 76 1.20 -0.17 9.89
C ALA A 76 1.08 -1.54 10.60
N ALA A 77 1.16 -2.64 9.87
CA ALA A 77 1.09 -4.00 10.44
C ALA A 77 2.16 -4.28 11.53
N CYS A 78 3.27 -3.54 11.52
CA CYS A 78 4.35 -3.65 12.52
C CYS A 78 4.00 -3.08 13.89
N GLY A 79 2.95 -2.25 14.00
CA GLY A 79 2.57 -1.66 15.28
C GLY A 79 3.40 -0.46 15.76
N HIS A 80 4.37 0.04 14.98
CA HIS A 80 5.08 1.28 15.31
C HIS A 80 4.13 2.49 15.24
N PRO A 81 3.87 3.21 16.37
CA PRO A 81 2.85 4.24 16.43
C PRO A 81 3.38 5.60 16.01
N PHE A 82 2.65 6.26 15.11
CA PHE A 82 2.89 7.65 14.73
C PHE A 82 1.58 8.42 14.68
N CYS A 83 1.62 9.70 15.03
CA CYS A 83 0.43 10.55 14.96
C CYS A 83 0.05 10.88 13.51
N ASP A 84 -1.20 11.30 13.32
CA ASP A 84 -1.76 11.60 12.00
C ASP A 84 -0.93 12.65 11.23
N SER A 85 -0.42 13.68 11.91
CA SER A 85 0.39 14.73 11.26
C SER A 85 1.74 14.20 10.76
N CYS A 86 2.44 13.38 11.56
CA CYS A 86 3.70 12.76 11.14
C CYS A 86 3.49 11.79 9.97
N TRP A 87 2.42 10.99 10.01
CA TRP A 87 2.06 10.14 8.87
C TRP A 87 1.75 10.94 7.61
N ALA A 88 0.93 11.99 7.72
CA ALA A 88 0.56 12.83 6.58
C ALA A 88 1.79 13.48 5.94
N GLY A 89 2.70 14.05 6.74
CA GLY A 89 3.95 14.62 6.26
C GLY A 89 4.88 13.59 5.60
N TYR A 90 4.99 12.39 6.17
CA TYR A 90 5.77 11.30 5.59
C TYR A 90 5.19 10.82 4.25
N ILE A 91 3.87 10.59 4.19
CA ILE A 91 3.17 10.15 2.98
C ILE A 91 3.29 11.20 1.88
N SER A 92 3.07 12.48 2.20
CA SER A 92 3.21 13.58 1.24
C SER A 92 4.64 13.66 0.69
N THR A 93 5.64 13.58 1.57
CA THR A 93 7.06 13.55 1.15
C THR A 93 7.35 12.38 0.20
N ALA A 94 6.86 11.18 0.52
CA ALA A 94 7.06 10.00 -0.30
C ALA A 94 6.40 10.13 -1.69
N ILE A 95 5.17 10.66 -1.75
CA ILE A 95 4.43 10.87 -3.00
C ILE A 95 5.13 11.91 -3.87
N ASN A 96 5.59 13.01 -3.27
CA ASN A 96 6.35 14.05 -3.97
C ASN A 96 7.74 13.57 -4.42
N GLY A 97 8.29 12.54 -3.76
CA GLY A 97 9.48 11.81 -4.21
C GLY A 97 9.25 10.91 -5.44
N GLY A 98 8.01 10.74 -5.89
CA GLY A 98 7.66 10.06 -7.14
C GLY A 98 7.10 8.64 -6.97
N PRO A 99 7.17 7.79 -8.03
CA PRO A 99 6.50 6.48 -8.06
C PRO A 99 6.96 5.48 -6.99
N GLY A 100 8.09 5.73 -6.32
CA GLY A 100 8.56 4.92 -5.19
C GLY A 100 7.56 4.84 -4.02
N CYS A 101 6.64 5.81 -3.91
CA CYS A 101 5.55 5.78 -2.94
C CYS A 101 4.62 4.56 -3.05
N LEU A 102 4.60 3.86 -4.20
CA LEU A 102 3.76 2.67 -4.38
C LEU A 102 4.18 1.48 -3.50
N ILE A 103 5.44 1.46 -3.04
CA ILE A 103 6.04 0.45 -2.17
C ILE A 103 6.43 1.03 -0.79
N LEU A 104 5.70 2.06 -0.34
CA LEU A 104 5.95 2.77 0.91
C LEU A 104 6.06 1.83 2.12
N ARG A 105 7.02 2.12 3.00
CA ARG A 105 7.31 1.35 4.21
C ARG A 105 6.99 2.15 5.46
N CYS A 106 6.99 1.46 6.59
CA CYS A 106 6.93 2.07 7.91
C CYS A 106 7.96 3.21 8.04
N PRO A 107 7.61 4.35 8.67
CA PRO A 107 8.55 5.44 8.93
C PRO A 107 9.75 5.06 9.80
N ASP A 108 9.64 3.99 10.61
CA ASP A 108 10.77 3.47 11.40
C ASP A 108 11.87 2.89 10.47
N PRO A 109 13.10 3.42 10.49
CA PRO A 109 14.18 3.00 9.58
C PRO A 109 14.60 1.53 9.71
N SER A 110 14.37 0.91 10.88
CA SER A 110 14.68 -0.50 11.12
C SER A 110 13.57 -1.45 10.63
N CYS A 111 12.42 -0.90 10.22
CA CYS A 111 11.21 -1.64 9.92
C CYS A 111 10.95 -1.72 8.41
N SER A 112 10.72 -2.93 7.91
CA SER A 112 10.36 -3.15 6.51
C SER A 112 8.86 -3.35 6.28
N ALA A 113 7.99 -3.14 7.28
CA ALA A 113 6.55 -3.36 7.08
C ALA A 113 5.97 -2.46 5.99
N SER A 114 5.17 -3.05 5.10
CA SER A 114 4.51 -2.32 4.02
C SER A 114 3.33 -1.48 4.52
N VAL A 115 3.15 -0.30 3.91
CA VAL A 115 2.04 0.62 4.20
C VAL A 115 0.95 0.46 3.15
N GLY A 116 -0.27 0.17 3.62
CA GLY A 116 -1.44 -0.04 2.78
C GLY A 116 -1.98 1.23 2.13
N GLN A 117 -2.76 1.03 1.06
CA GLN A 117 -3.42 2.13 0.35
C GLN A 117 -4.50 2.81 1.17
N ASP A 118 -5.12 2.08 2.09
CA ASP A 118 -6.07 2.57 3.08
C ASP A 118 -5.46 3.69 3.93
N MET A 119 -4.23 3.49 4.43
CA MET A 119 -3.52 4.52 5.21
C MET A 119 -3.26 5.78 4.38
N ILE A 120 -2.80 5.60 3.14
CA ILE A 120 -2.56 6.71 2.21
C ILE A 120 -3.87 7.43 1.91
N HIS A 121 -4.96 6.71 1.68
CA HIS A 121 -6.25 7.29 1.38
C HIS A 121 -6.82 8.11 2.54
N VAL A 122 -6.60 7.68 3.78
CA VAL A 122 -7.10 8.39 4.98
C VAL A 122 -6.27 9.63 5.30
N LEU A 123 -4.95 9.61 5.08
CA LEU A 123 -4.04 10.63 5.60
C LEU A 123 -3.45 11.57 4.55
N ALA A 124 -3.48 11.20 3.27
CA ALA A 124 -2.97 12.05 2.20
C ALA A 124 -3.97 13.16 1.85
N SER A 125 -3.44 14.32 1.45
CA SER A 125 -4.22 15.42 0.89
C SER A 125 -4.92 15.01 -0.42
N ASP A 126 -5.92 15.76 -0.85
CA ASP A 126 -6.62 15.51 -2.13
C ASP A 126 -5.66 15.50 -3.33
N GLU A 127 -4.69 16.41 -3.32
CA GLU A 127 -3.67 16.51 -4.35
C GLU A 127 -2.73 15.29 -4.33
N ASP A 128 -2.23 14.93 -3.15
CA ASP A 128 -1.37 13.75 -2.98
C ASP A 128 -2.11 12.46 -3.37
N ARG A 129 -3.40 12.32 -3.02
CA ARG A 129 -4.22 11.17 -3.44
C ARG A 129 -4.34 11.08 -4.96
N LYS A 130 -4.51 12.21 -5.66
CA LYS A 130 -4.52 12.24 -7.14
C LYS A 130 -3.17 11.85 -7.72
N ASN A 131 -2.07 12.36 -7.14
CA ASN A 131 -0.71 12.02 -7.58
C ASN A 131 -0.40 10.53 -7.37
N TYR A 132 -0.70 10.00 -6.19
CA TYR A 132 -0.59 8.58 -5.88
C TYR A 132 -1.38 7.72 -6.87
N SER A 133 -2.65 8.08 -7.12
CA SER A 133 -3.52 7.38 -8.07
C SER A 133 -2.93 7.38 -9.49
N ARG A 134 -2.34 8.50 -9.92
CA ARG A 134 -1.67 8.60 -11.22
C ARG A 134 -0.47 7.65 -11.31
N TYR A 135 0.37 7.59 -10.28
CA TYR A 135 1.50 6.66 -10.24
C TYR A 135 1.03 5.20 -10.25
N PHE A 136 0.00 4.89 -9.48
CA PHE A 136 -0.56 3.54 -9.39
C PHE A 136 -1.10 3.06 -10.75
N ILE A 137 -1.95 3.87 -11.39
CA ILE A 137 -2.51 3.55 -12.72
C ILE A 137 -1.38 3.40 -13.75
N ARG A 138 -0.40 4.31 -13.74
CA ARG A 138 0.72 4.27 -14.66
C ARG A 138 1.55 2.99 -14.51
N SER A 139 1.88 2.61 -13.28
CA SER A 139 2.61 1.37 -12.98
C SER A 139 1.87 0.15 -13.52
N TYR A 140 0.55 0.09 -13.36
CA TYR A 140 -0.26 -0.99 -13.93
C TYR A 140 -0.26 -0.99 -15.46
N VAL A 141 -0.51 0.15 -16.11
CA VAL A 141 -0.64 0.23 -17.57
C VAL A 141 0.68 -0.07 -18.28
N GLU A 142 1.80 0.44 -17.78
CA GLU A 142 3.12 0.24 -18.39
C GLU A 142 3.53 -1.24 -18.38
N ASP A 143 3.20 -2.01 -17.35
CA ASP A 143 3.53 -3.43 -17.28
C ASP A 143 2.52 -4.31 -18.04
N ASN A 144 1.25 -3.92 -18.12
CA ASN A 144 0.28 -4.62 -18.99
C ASN A 144 0.58 -4.44 -20.48
N ARG A 145 1.10 -3.28 -20.91
CA ARG A 145 1.53 -3.07 -22.30
C ARG A 145 2.67 -4.00 -22.73
N LYS A 146 3.51 -4.44 -21.80
CA LYS A 146 4.61 -5.40 -22.06
C LYS A 146 4.11 -6.84 -22.15
N ASN A 147 2.95 -7.14 -21.58
CA ASN A 147 2.41 -8.49 -21.40
C ASN A 147 1.08 -8.68 -22.18
N SER A 148 1.09 -8.40 -23.49
CA SER A 148 -0.06 -8.34 -24.41
C SER A 148 -0.88 -9.64 -24.57
N SER A 149 -0.62 -10.68 -23.78
CA SER A 149 -1.23 -12.01 -23.89
C SER A 149 -2.22 -12.38 -22.77
N ASN A 150 -2.53 -11.51 -21.79
CA ASN A 150 -3.51 -11.87 -20.75
C ASN A 150 -4.29 -10.70 -20.13
N SER A 151 -4.70 -9.74 -20.96
CA SER A 151 -5.38 -8.51 -20.55
C SER A 151 -6.90 -8.68 -20.52
N GLY A 152 -7.49 -8.89 -19.34
CA GLY A 152 -8.95 -8.74 -19.23
C GLY A 152 -9.62 -9.30 -17.98
N SER A 153 -9.17 -8.96 -16.77
CA SER A 153 -10.03 -9.22 -15.58
C SER A 153 -9.65 -8.50 -14.28
N TRP A 154 -8.50 -7.83 -14.22
CA TRP A 154 -7.92 -7.43 -12.92
C TRP A 154 -8.15 -5.97 -12.52
N PHE A 155 -8.55 -5.14 -13.48
CA PHE A 155 -8.81 -3.71 -13.28
C PHE A 155 -9.85 -3.46 -12.17
N ASN A 156 -10.84 -4.36 -12.04
CA ASN A 156 -11.95 -4.23 -11.10
C ASN A 156 -11.68 -4.82 -9.70
N MET A 157 -10.51 -5.40 -9.45
CA MET A 157 -10.24 -6.10 -8.19
C MET A 157 -9.37 -5.32 -7.19
N LEU A 158 -8.69 -4.26 -7.66
CA LEU A 158 -7.77 -3.44 -6.85
C LEU A 158 -8.17 -1.96 -6.75
N LEU A 159 -9.31 -1.60 -7.33
CA LEU A 159 -9.94 -0.31 -7.19
C LEU A 159 -11.39 -0.57 -6.79
N PRO A 160 -11.72 -0.76 -5.51
CA PRO A 160 -13.08 -1.10 -5.14
C PRO A 160 -14.10 -0.06 -5.61
N ASP A 161 -13.81 1.25 -5.67
CA ASP A 161 -14.84 2.24 -6.07
C ASP A 161 -14.36 3.53 -6.80
N TYR A 162 -13.06 3.69 -7.09
CA TYR A 162 -12.54 5.04 -7.41
C TYR A 162 -12.45 5.42 -8.91
N CYS A 163 -12.62 4.49 -9.85
CA CYS A 163 -12.61 4.86 -11.28
C CYS A 163 -13.95 5.38 -11.80
N HIS A 164 -15.08 5.13 -11.12
CA HIS A 164 -16.38 5.59 -11.61
C HIS A 164 -16.55 7.12 -11.53
N HIS A 165 -15.87 7.80 -10.60
CA HIS A 165 -15.97 9.26 -10.47
C HIS A 165 -14.98 10.06 -11.33
N MET A 166 -13.91 9.44 -11.84
CA MET A 166 -12.85 10.16 -12.58
C MET A 166 -12.92 9.97 -14.11
N ILE A 167 -13.81 9.12 -14.61
CA ILE A 167 -14.08 8.94 -16.06
C ILE A 167 -15.34 9.73 -16.49
N GLY A 168 -16.01 10.43 -15.57
CA GLY A 168 -17.30 11.09 -15.80
C GLY A 168 -17.30 12.62 -15.89
N SER A 169 -16.24 13.29 -16.36
CA SER A 169 -16.33 14.75 -16.62
C SER A 169 -15.54 15.21 -17.85
N SER A 170 -15.70 14.49 -18.96
CA SER A 170 -15.26 14.97 -20.27
C SER A 170 -16.21 14.45 -21.36
N ARG A 171 -17.42 15.01 -21.44
CA ARG A 171 -18.29 15.07 -22.65
C ARG A 171 -19.61 15.81 -22.35
N GLY A 172 -19.79 17.00 -22.98
CA GLY A 172 -21.05 17.75 -23.13
C GLY A 172 -21.49 18.49 -21.86
N GLU A 173 -21.76 19.80 -21.84
CA GLU A 173 -22.19 20.76 -22.87
C GLU A 173 -21.37 22.06 -22.84
#